data_AF-A0A955BQ13-F1
#
_entry.id   AF-A0A955BQ13-F1
#
_cell.length_a   1.000
_cell.length_b   1.000
_cell.length_c   1.000
_cell.angle_alpha   90.00
_cell.angle_beta   90.00
_cell.angle_gamma   90.00
#
_symmetry.space_group_name_H-M   'P 1'
#
loop_
_entity.id
_entity.type
_entity.pdbx_description
1 polymer ?
#
loop_
_entity_poly.entity_id
_entity_poly.type
_entity_poly.pdbx_seq_one_letter_code
_entity_poly.pdbx_strand_id
1 'polypeptide(L)'
;MAETALTSLWLPILLSSVALFFLSFLAWMVLPHHKADWRGLPDERAFGDALAGLNLPPGNYAFPHFKTSEEMKSREFQERQQRGPNGTLQLWNGPCNMGKNLACQFLFFLATSFCLAYLATLGVPAGAEFMPVFRFVGTAGIL
;
A
#
# COMPACT_ATOMS: atom_id res chain seq x y z
N MET A 1 16.06 35.93 -6.03
CA MET A 1 14.88 35.28 -6.59
C MET A 1 13.89 35.12 -5.45
N ALA A 2 12.61 35.44 -5.62
CA ALA A 2 11.65 35.30 -4.53
C ALA A 2 11.45 33.80 -4.22
N GLU A 3 11.58 33.43 -2.96
CA GLU A 3 11.37 32.05 -2.50
C GLU A 3 9.87 31.80 -2.30
N THR A 4 9.37 30.66 -2.77
CA THR A 4 7.97 30.25 -2.55
C THR A 4 7.84 29.75 -1.12
N ALA A 5 7.10 30.48 -0.27
CA ALA A 5 6.82 30.03 1.09
C ALA A 5 5.90 28.80 1.07
N LEU A 6 6.24 27.73 1.80
CA LEU A 6 5.42 26.51 1.82
C LEU A 6 3.97 26.76 2.25
N THR A 7 3.76 27.69 3.19
CA THR A 7 2.43 28.10 3.64
C THR A 7 1.60 28.68 2.50
N SER A 8 2.20 29.28 1.47
CA SER A 8 1.48 29.76 0.28
C SER A 8 0.88 28.63 -0.57
N LEU A 9 1.39 27.39 -0.41
CA LEU A 9 0.94 26.20 -1.13
C LEU A 9 -0.14 25.40 -0.38
N TRP A 10 -0.73 25.93 0.70
CA TRP A 10 -1.75 25.23 1.49
C TRP A 10 -2.94 24.76 0.65
N LEU A 11 -3.40 25.59 -0.30
CA LEU A 11 -4.54 25.28 -1.16
C LEU A 11 -4.21 24.14 -2.15
N PRO A 12 -3.12 24.20 -2.95
CA PRO A 12 -2.77 23.07 -3.82
C PRO A 12 -2.45 21.80 -3.04
N ILE A 13 -1.89 21.87 -1.83
CA ILE A 13 -1.70 20.70 -0.95
C ILE A 13 -3.06 20.06 -0.63
N LEU A 14 -4.00 20.84 -0.10
CA LEU A 14 -5.31 20.32 0.31
C LEU A 14 -6.11 19.77 -0.88
N LEU A 15 -6.18 20.53 -1.98
CA LEU A 15 -6.92 20.11 -3.18
C LEU A 15 -6.33 18.85 -3.80
N SER A 16 -5.00 18.73 -3.89
CA SER A 16 -4.35 17.52 -4.41
C SER A 16 -4.63 16.31 -3.52
N SER A 17 -4.61 16.50 -2.19
CA SER A 17 -4.89 15.43 -1.23
C SER A 17 -6.31 14.89 -1.37
N VAL A 18 -7.29 15.80 -1.53
CA VAL A 18 -8.69 15.43 -1.79
C VAL A 18 -8.84 14.73 -3.14
N ALA A 19 -8.21 15.26 -4.19
CA ALA A 19 -8.25 14.65 -5.52
C ALA A 19 -7.66 13.22 -5.52
N LEU A 20 -6.50 13.03 -4.89
CA LEU A 20 -5.86 11.71 -4.74
C LEU A 20 -6.74 10.74 -3.93
N PHE A 21 -7.39 11.22 -2.87
CA PHE A 21 -8.32 10.41 -2.09
C PHE A 21 -9.48 9.88 -2.93
N PHE A 22 -10.11 10.73 -3.76
CA PHE A 22 -11.16 10.30 -4.67
C PHE A 22 -10.66 9.41 -5.81
N LEU A 23 -9.51 9.73 -6.42
CA LEU A 23 -8.91 8.89 -7.46
C LEU A 23 -8.57 7.49 -6.94
N SER A 24 -8.04 7.41 -5.71
CA SER A 24 -7.80 6.15 -5.02
C SER A 24 -9.09 5.37 -4.77
N PHE A 25 -10.14 6.04 -4.30
CA PHE A 25 -11.46 5.41 -4.15
C PHE A 25 -11.97 4.85 -5.48
N LEU A 26 -11.88 5.60 -6.57
CA LEU A 26 -12.29 5.13 -7.90
C LEU A 26 -11.46 3.92 -8.34
N ALA A 27 -10.14 3.97 -8.16
CA ALA A 27 -9.27 2.86 -8.49
C ALA A 27 -9.67 1.60 -7.72
N TRP A 28 -9.77 1.67 -6.40
CA TRP A 28 -9.94 0.47 -5.57
C TRP A 28 -11.38 -0.03 -5.46
N MET A 29 -12.38 0.86 -5.52
CA MET A 29 -13.77 0.50 -5.29
C MET A 29 -14.60 0.41 -6.56
N VAL A 30 -14.23 1.15 -7.62
CA VAL A 30 -15.03 1.24 -8.86
C VAL A 30 -14.39 0.43 -9.99
N LEU A 31 -13.06 0.47 -10.15
CA LEU A 31 -12.38 -0.25 -11.21
C LEU A 31 -12.10 -1.71 -10.80
N PRO A 32 -12.55 -2.72 -11.57
CA PRO A 32 -12.46 -4.14 -11.18
C PRO A 32 -11.08 -4.76 -11.40
N HIS A 33 -10.02 -3.96 -11.45
CA HIS A 33 -8.68 -4.40 -11.86
C HIS A 33 -8.03 -5.41 -10.89
N HIS A 34 -8.46 -5.45 -9.63
CA HIS A 34 -8.02 -6.43 -8.63
C HIS A 34 -8.95 -7.65 -8.48
N LYS A 35 -10.06 -7.72 -9.23
CA LYS A 35 -11.04 -8.81 -9.05
C LYS A 35 -10.43 -10.19 -9.34
N ALA A 36 -9.47 -10.27 -10.25
CA ALA A 36 -8.78 -11.50 -10.61
C ALA A 36 -7.75 -11.95 -9.56
N ASP A 37 -7.32 -11.06 -8.67
CA ASP A 37 -6.32 -11.34 -7.63
C ASP A 37 -6.92 -12.15 -6.47
N TRP A 38 -8.24 -12.08 -6.29
CA TRP A 38 -8.96 -12.75 -5.22
C TRP A 38 -9.73 -13.94 -5.77
N ARG A 39 -9.43 -15.13 -5.23
CA ARG A 39 -10.19 -16.35 -5.49
C ARG A 39 -10.77 -16.87 -4.18
N GLY A 40 -12.06 -17.15 -4.19
CA GLY A 40 -12.70 -17.88 -3.09
C GLY A 40 -12.15 -19.30 -3.00
N LEU A 41 -12.03 -19.83 -1.79
CA LEU A 41 -11.64 -21.22 -1.60
C LEU A 41 -12.82 -22.14 -1.95
N PRO A 42 -12.59 -23.31 -2.57
CA PRO A 42 -13.67 -24.26 -2.86
C PRO A 42 -14.47 -24.70 -1.63
N ASP A 43 -13.81 -24.79 -0.47
CA ASP A 43 -14.42 -25.09 0.83
C ASP A 43 -13.91 -24.14 1.92
N GLU A 44 -14.51 -22.95 1.97
CA GLU A 44 -14.15 -21.90 2.95
C GLU A 44 -14.42 -22.33 4.40
N ARG A 45 -15.44 -23.16 4.64
CA ARG A 45 -15.80 -23.62 5.98
C ARG A 45 -14.74 -24.56 6.55
N ALA A 46 -14.38 -25.61 5.79
CA ALA A 46 -13.36 -26.55 6.23
C ALA A 46 -12.00 -25.85 6.45
N PHE A 47 -11.66 -24.89 5.59
CA PHE A 47 -10.44 -24.09 5.77
C PHE A 47 -10.50 -23.21 7.03
N GLY A 48 -11.61 -22.51 7.25
CA GLY A 48 -11.81 -21.66 8.43
C GLY A 48 -11.75 -22.45 9.75
N ASP A 49 -12.42 -23.60 9.81
CA ASP A 49 -12.44 -24.47 10.99
C ASP A 49 -11.04 -25.03 11.31
N ALA A 50 -10.29 -25.44 10.27
CA ALA A 50 -8.91 -25.90 10.43
C ALA A 50 -8.00 -24.79 10.99
N LEU A 51 -8.13 -23.56 10.49
CA LEU A 51 -7.35 -22.42 11.00
C LEU A 51 -7.73 -22.05 12.43
N ALA A 52 -9.02 -22.08 12.78
CA ALA A 52 -9.47 -21.78 14.13
C ALA A 52 -8.84 -22.70 15.17
N GLY A 53 -8.70 -24.00 14.86
CA GLY A 53 -8.05 -24.98 15.74
C GLY A 53 -6.57 -24.70 16.01
N LEU A 54 -5.88 -23.98 15.12
CA LEU A 54 -4.46 -23.66 15.26
C LEU A 54 -4.17 -22.48 16.19
N ASN A 55 -5.19 -21.70 16.57
CA ASN A 55 -5.07 -20.52 17.43
C ASN A 55 -3.94 -19.56 17.00
N LEU A 56 -3.80 -19.34 15.69
CA LEU A 56 -2.77 -18.46 15.14
C LEU A 56 -3.09 -16.99 15.44
N PRO A 57 -2.14 -16.19 15.97
CA PRO A 57 -2.34 -14.76 16.11
C PRO A 57 -2.40 -14.08 14.72
N PRO A 58 -2.92 -12.84 14.62
CA PRO A 58 -2.81 -12.04 13.41
C PRO A 58 -1.35 -11.90 12.96
N GLY A 59 -1.09 -12.03 11.65
CA GLY A 59 0.28 -12.04 11.14
C GLY A 59 0.38 -12.49 9.68
N ASN A 60 1.63 -12.53 9.18
CA ASN A 60 1.96 -13.06 7.87
C ASN A 60 2.77 -14.34 8.05
N TYR A 61 2.29 -15.43 7.47
CA TYR A 61 2.90 -16.74 7.54
C TYR A 61 3.31 -17.18 6.15
N ALA A 62 4.48 -17.78 6.02
CA ALA A 62 4.86 -18.53 4.82
C ALA A 62 4.78 -20.02 5.14
N PHE A 63 4.42 -20.85 4.16
CA PHE A 63 4.48 -22.30 4.30
C PHE A 63 4.97 -22.95 3.00
N PRO A 64 5.92 -23.90 3.07
CA PRO A 64 6.72 -24.19 4.26
C PRO A 64 7.60 -22.99 4.65
N HIS A 65 7.84 -22.83 5.96
CA HIS A 65 8.74 -21.80 6.50
C HIS A 65 10.07 -22.45 6.93
N PHE A 66 11.16 -21.68 6.82
CA PHE A 66 12.49 -22.03 7.34
C PHE A 66 12.96 -20.90 8.28
N LYS A 67 13.69 -21.25 9.33
CA LYS A 67 14.18 -20.29 10.33
C LYS A 67 15.61 -19.83 10.04
N THR A 68 16.39 -20.66 9.36
CA THR A 68 17.79 -20.35 9.03
C THR A 68 18.11 -20.71 7.59
N SER A 69 19.17 -20.09 7.07
CA SER A 69 19.68 -20.35 5.72
C SER A 69 20.14 -21.80 5.52
N GLU A 70 20.55 -22.48 6.58
CA GLU A 70 20.93 -23.91 6.57
C GLU A 70 19.71 -24.81 6.40
N GLU A 71 18.62 -24.53 7.12
CA GLU A 71 17.36 -25.28 7.02
C GLU A 71 16.79 -25.22 5.61
N MET A 72 16.89 -24.07 4.94
CA MET A 72 16.47 -23.90 3.55
C MET A 72 17.22 -24.82 2.58
N LYS A 73 18.47 -25.17 2.87
CA LYS A 73 19.30 -26.09 2.06
C LYS A 73 19.07 -27.55 2.41
N SER A 74 18.33 -27.84 3.48
CA SER A 74 18.06 -29.20 3.91
C SER A 74 17.19 -29.93 2.88
N ARG A 75 17.43 -31.24 2.74
CA ARG A 75 16.62 -32.11 1.91
C ARG A 75 15.16 -32.15 2.38
N GLU A 76 14.94 -32.12 3.70
CA GLU A 76 13.59 -32.11 4.29
C GLU A 76 12.78 -30.88 3.85
N PHE A 77 13.37 -29.69 3.93
CA PHE A 77 12.69 -28.46 3.50
C PHE A 77 12.39 -28.51 1.99
N GLN A 78 13.35 -28.95 1.18
CA GLN A 78 13.17 -29.09 -0.27
C GLN A 78 12.07 -30.10 -0.62
N GLU A 79 11.98 -31.23 0.09
CA GLU A 79 10.94 -32.22 -0.11
C GLU A 79 9.55 -31.68 0.27
N ARG A 80 9.43 -30.93 1.37
CA ARG A 80 8.18 -30.25 1.75
C ARG A 80 7.76 -29.22 0.71
N GLN A 81 8.71 -28.40 0.24
CA GLN A 81 8.47 -27.39 -0.78
C GLN A 81 8.05 -28.02 -2.11
N GLN A 82 8.68 -29.13 -2.52
CA GLN A 82 8.32 -29.84 -3.76
C GLN A 82 6.93 -30.50 -3.65
N ARG A 83 6.60 -31.06 -2.48
CA ARG A 83 5.30 -31.68 -2.22
C ARG A 83 4.16 -30.65 -2.13
N GLY A 84 4.45 -29.46 -1.62
CA GLY A 84 3.46 -28.41 -1.39
C GLY A 84 2.44 -28.74 -0.29
N PRO A 85 1.43 -27.88 -0.09
CA PRO A 85 1.23 -26.60 -0.79
C PRO A 85 2.28 -25.55 -0.38
N ASN A 86 2.51 -24.60 -1.29
CA ASN A 86 3.43 -23.47 -1.07
C ASN A 86 2.65 -22.16 -1.15
N GLY A 87 2.85 -21.29 -0.17
CA GLY A 87 2.20 -20.00 -0.22
C GLY A 87 2.42 -19.15 1.01
N THR A 88 1.66 -18.08 1.07
CA THR A 88 1.57 -17.20 2.22
C THR A 88 0.14 -17.17 2.74
N LEU A 89 0.00 -17.00 4.05
CA LEU A 89 -1.27 -16.80 4.73
C LEU A 89 -1.17 -15.51 5.52
N GLN A 90 -2.06 -14.58 5.22
CA GLN A 90 -2.19 -13.34 5.99
C GLN A 90 -3.45 -13.41 6.84
N LEU A 91 -3.28 -13.28 8.17
CA LEU A 91 -4.36 -13.26 9.14
C LEU A 91 -4.53 -11.84 9.66
N TRP A 92 -5.72 -11.28 9.48
CA TRP A 92 -6.05 -9.92 9.91
C TRP A 92 -6.53 -9.89 11.35
N ASN A 93 -6.34 -8.74 12.00
CA ASN A 93 -6.86 -8.52 13.34
C ASN A 93 -8.33 -8.11 13.27
N GLY A 94 -9.23 -9.10 13.39
CA GLY A 94 -10.67 -8.88 13.43
C GLY A 94 -11.23 -8.21 12.16
N PRO A 95 -12.46 -7.67 12.23
CA PRO A 95 -13.10 -7.03 11.09
C PRO A 95 -12.38 -5.74 10.70
N CYS A 96 -12.32 -5.46 9.39
CA CYS A 96 -11.73 -4.23 8.87
C CYS A 96 -12.46 -2.99 9.41
N ASN A 97 -11.72 -2.05 10.01
CA ASN A 97 -12.24 -0.74 10.36
C ASN A 97 -12.09 0.21 9.17
N MET A 98 -13.13 0.29 8.35
CA MET A 98 -13.12 1.11 7.13
C MET A 98 -12.90 2.59 7.40
N GLY A 99 -13.53 3.16 8.44
CA GLY A 99 -13.39 4.59 8.75
C GLY A 99 -11.95 4.97 9.12
N LYS A 100 -11.29 4.15 9.95
CA LYS A 100 -9.88 4.34 10.30
C LYS A 100 -8.97 4.24 9.05
N ASN A 101 -9.18 3.23 8.22
CA ASN A 101 -8.36 3.03 7.03
C ASN A 101 -8.52 4.19 6.03
N LEU A 102 -9.74 4.70 5.82
CA LEU A 102 -9.98 5.86 4.99
C LEU A 102 -9.30 7.12 5.54
N ALA A 103 -9.38 7.35 6.86
CA ALA A 103 -8.69 8.48 7.49
C ALA A 103 -7.16 8.37 7.34
N CYS A 104 -6.59 7.18 7.58
CA CYS A 104 -5.16 6.94 7.34
C CYS A 104 -4.76 7.16 5.88
N GLN A 105 -5.60 6.73 4.93
CA GLN A 105 -5.35 6.94 3.50
C GLN A 105 -5.35 8.42 3.12
N PHE A 106 -6.31 9.19 3.64
CA PHE A 106 -6.35 10.64 3.41
C PHE A 106 -5.12 11.33 4.01
N LEU A 107 -4.74 10.98 5.25
CA LEU A 107 -3.54 11.53 5.91
C LEU A 107 -2.26 11.19 5.15
N PHE A 108 -2.17 9.98 4.57
CA PHE A 108 -1.07 9.62 3.69
C PHE A 108 -1.01 10.54 2.46
N PHE A 109 -2.11 10.75 1.74
CA PHE A 109 -2.13 11.66 0.60
C PHE A 109 -1.84 13.12 0.98
N LEU A 110 -2.26 13.55 2.16
CA LEU A 110 -1.94 14.85 2.71
C LEU A 110 -0.44 15.01 2.98
N ALA A 111 0.17 14.02 3.63
CA ALA A 111 1.61 14.01 3.88
C ALA A 111 2.41 13.97 2.57
N THR A 112 2.02 13.14 1.61
CA THR A 112 2.66 13.08 0.29
C THR A 112 2.55 14.41 -0.46
N SER A 113 1.35 15.01 -0.50
CA SER A 113 1.14 16.31 -1.16
C SER A 113 1.95 17.42 -0.50
N PHE A 114 2.07 17.39 0.84
CA PHE A 114 2.92 18.30 1.60
C PHE A 114 4.41 18.12 1.25
N CYS A 115 4.90 16.88 1.17
CA CYS A 115 6.29 16.60 0.79
C CYS A 115 6.59 17.08 -0.64
N LEU A 116 5.67 16.86 -1.59
CA LEU A 116 5.81 17.36 -2.97
C LEU A 116 5.81 18.88 -3.04
N ALA A 117 4.95 19.54 -2.26
CA ALA A 117 4.95 21.00 -2.15
C ALA A 117 6.26 21.52 -1.53
N TYR A 118 6.77 20.87 -0.50
CA TYR A 118 8.09 21.18 0.08
C TYR A 118 9.20 21.06 -0.97
N LEU A 119 9.25 19.97 -1.74
CA LEU A 119 10.23 19.82 -2.82
C LEU A 119 10.07 20.93 -3.87
N ALA A 120 8.83 21.32 -4.21
CA ALA A 120 8.57 22.42 -5.14
C ALA A 120 9.14 23.76 -4.62
N THR A 121 9.10 24.03 -3.31
CA THR A 121 9.72 25.25 -2.74
C THR A 121 11.23 25.30 -2.92
N LEU A 122 11.89 24.14 -3.04
CA LEU A 122 13.34 24.04 -3.22
C LEU A 122 13.75 24.03 -4.70
N GLY A 123 12.96 23.39 -5.55
CA GLY A 123 13.32 23.10 -6.94
C GLY A 123 12.65 23.98 -7.99
N VAL A 124 11.62 24.75 -7.63
CA VAL A 124 10.81 25.51 -8.58
C VAL A 124 10.77 27.00 -8.20
N PRO A 125 11.22 27.92 -9.08
CA PRO A 125 11.19 29.35 -8.79
C PRO A 125 9.75 29.87 -8.69
N ALA A 126 9.54 30.89 -7.84
CA ALA A 126 8.24 31.55 -7.73
C ALA A 126 7.82 32.15 -9.09
N GLY A 127 6.55 31.98 -9.45
CA GLY A 127 6.02 32.43 -10.75
C GLY A 127 6.41 31.54 -11.93
N ALA A 128 6.97 30.36 -11.71
CA ALA A 128 7.22 29.40 -12.78
C ALA A 128 5.93 29.04 -13.54
N GLU A 129 6.05 28.93 -14.85
CA GLU A 129 4.98 28.45 -15.72
C GLU A 129 4.55 27.03 -15.35
N PHE A 130 3.33 26.66 -15.74
CA PHE A 130 2.72 25.36 -15.40
C PHE A 130 3.60 24.16 -15.76
N MET A 131 4.24 24.17 -16.93
CA MET A 131 4.92 22.99 -17.45
C MET A 131 6.23 22.64 -16.73
N PRO A 132 7.10 23.59 -16.37
CA PRO A 132 8.19 23.37 -15.43
C PRO A 132 7.73 22.78 -14.08
N VAL A 133 6.67 23.34 -13.48
CA VAL A 133 6.10 22.83 -12.21
C VAL A 133 5.64 21.39 -12.36
N PHE A 134 4.85 21.12 -13.42
CA PHE A 134 4.30 19.79 -13.70
C PHE A 134 5.40 18.75 -13.91
N ARG A 135 6.44 19.07 -14.69
CA ARG A 135 7.57 18.16 -14.91
C ARG A 135 8.29 17.84 -13.61
N PHE A 136 8.61 18.85 -12.80
CA PHE A 136 9.31 18.65 -11.53
C PHE A 136 8.48 17.84 -10.54
N VAL A 137 7.28 18.33 -10.20
CA VAL A 137 6.40 17.71 -9.19
C VAL A 137 5.86 16.37 -9.67
N GLY A 138 5.49 16.26 -10.94
CA GLY A 138 5.00 15.02 -11.54
C GLY A 138 6.08 13.93 -11.57
N THR A 139 7.32 14.27 -11.91
CA THR A 139 8.44 13.30 -11.85
C THR A 139 8.71 12.88 -10.41
N ALA A 140 8.78 13.84 -9.47
CA ALA A 140 8.98 13.55 -8.05
C ALA A 140 7.84 12.70 -7.44
N GLY A 141 6.61 12.83 -7.93
CA GLY A 141 5.48 12.01 -7.46
C GLY A 141 5.46 10.59 -7.99
N ILE A 142 6.21 10.28 -9.05
CA ILE A 142 6.32 8.93 -9.63
C ILE A 142 7.43 8.11 -8.98
N LEU A 143 8.52 8.77 -8.57
CA LEU A 143 9.69 8.15 -7.94
C LEU A 143 9.45 7.82 -6.46
#